data_AF-A0A3D1V7U2-F1
#
_entry.id   AF-A0A3D1V7U2-F1
#
_cell.length_a   1.000
_cell.length_b   1.000
_cell.length_c   1.000
_cell.angle_alpha   90.00
_cell.angle_beta   90.00
_cell.angle_gamma   90.00
#
_symmetry.space_group_name_H-M   'P 1'
#
loop_
_entity.id
_entity.type
_entity.pdbx_description
1 polymer ?
#
loop_
_entity_poly.entity_id
_entity_poly.type
_entity_poly.pdbx_seq_one_letter_code
_entity_poly.pdbx_strand_id
1 'polypeptide(L)'
;GNQRVVQYYDKSRMEITHPDADARQLWYVTNGLLVTELITGQMQVGDASFEPHDPAAINAAGDPDGTTGPTYATFAGLLDTPPLDDGAVIVQQVDRAGTVTSDPNLAGYSVTAGFHVQQPGLDHRVASVFWEFMNSDGLIYRDGEYVVDKLFENPFYATGYPI
;
A
#
# COMPACT_ATOMS: atom_id res chain seq x y z
N GLY A 1 -24.08 -16.79 9.75
CA GLY A 1 -23.54 -15.46 10.02
C GLY A 1 -22.25 -15.36 9.26
N ASN A 2 -22.12 -14.38 8.37
CA ASN A 2 -20.96 -14.20 7.48
C ASN A 2 -19.75 -13.73 8.30
N GLN A 3 -19.05 -14.68 8.92
CA GLN A 3 -17.77 -14.42 9.59
C GLN A 3 -16.65 -14.58 8.55
N ARG A 4 -15.89 -13.51 8.33
CA ARG A 4 -14.61 -13.57 7.61
C ARG A 4 -13.49 -13.95 8.57
N VAL A 5 -12.52 -14.72 8.11
CA VAL A 5 -11.31 -15.02 8.87
C VAL A 5 -10.31 -13.92 8.58
N VAL A 6 -9.81 -13.27 9.63
CA VAL A 6 -8.92 -12.10 9.53
C VAL A 6 -7.69 -12.33 10.39
N GLN A 7 -6.53 -12.05 9.83
CA GLN A 7 -5.24 -12.02 10.53
C GLN A 7 -4.63 -10.62 10.42
N TYR A 8 -4.24 -10.06 11.55
CA TYR A 8 -3.54 -8.78 11.61
C TYR A 8 -2.04 -8.99 11.74
N TYR A 9 -1.30 -8.17 11.02
CA TYR A 9 0.13 -7.93 11.14
C TYR A 9 0.36 -6.47 11.48
N ASP A 10 1.60 -6.11 11.82
CA ASP A 10 1.95 -4.75 12.27
C ASP A 10 1.47 -3.64 11.30
N LYS A 11 1.49 -3.91 9.98
CA LYS A 11 1.11 -2.94 8.93
C LYS A 11 0.25 -3.52 7.82
N SER A 12 -0.35 -4.69 8.03
CA SER A 12 -1.25 -5.29 7.06
C SER A 12 -2.33 -6.12 7.73
N ARG A 13 -3.42 -6.33 6.99
CA ARG A 13 -4.49 -7.25 7.34
C ARG A 13 -4.61 -8.23 6.19
N MET A 14 -4.61 -9.52 6.48
CA MET A 14 -4.98 -10.54 5.50
C MET A 14 -6.33 -11.14 5.86
N GLU A 15 -7.17 -11.40 4.86
CA GLU A 15 -8.51 -11.91 5.09
C GLU A 15 -8.97 -12.93 4.03
N ILE A 16 -9.80 -13.86 4.49
CA ILE A 16 -10.60 -14.74 3.64
C ILE A 16 -12.02 -14.21 3.67
N THR A 17 -12.37 -13.44 2.65
CA THR A 17 -13.70 -12.79 2.53
C THR A 17 -14.78 -13.79 2.16
N HIS A 18 -14.47 -14.75 1.28
CA HIS A 18 -15.39 -15.78 0.80
C HIS A 18 -14.84 -17.19 1.11
N PRO A 19 -15.09 -17.75 2.30
CA PRO A 19 -14.56 -19.06 2.70
C PRO A 19 -15.03 -20.24 1.84
N ASP A 20 -16.09 -20.04 1.06
CA ASP A 20 -16.67 -21.00 0.13
C ASP A 20 -16.06 -20.92 -1.29
N ALA A 21 -15.18 -19.95 -1.55
CA ALA A 21 -14.44 -19.85 -2.80
C ALA A 21 -13.35 -20.94 -2.93
N ASP A 22 -12.82 -21.13 -4.14
CA ASP A 22 -11.75 -22.11 -4.38
C ASP A 22 -10.44 -21.65 -3.72
N ALA A 23 -10.01 -22.39 -2.69
CA ALA A 23 -8.80 -22.13 -1.94
C ALA A 23 -7.50 -22.20 -2.76
N ARG A 24 -7.56 -22.66 -4.02
CA ARG A 24 -6.41 -22.65 -4.95
C ARG A 24 -6.26 -21.34 -5.72
N GLN A 25 -7.24 -20.44 -5.66
CA GLN A 25 -7.14 -19.15 -6.32
C GLN A 25 -6.14 -18.26 -5.59
N LEU A 26 -5.33 -17.53 -6.37
CA LEU A 26 -4.36 -16.58 -5.82
C LEU A 26 -5.03 -15.62 -4.82
N TRP A 27 -6.21 -15.10 -5.18
CA TRP A 27 -6.96 -14.12 -4.39
C TRP A 27 -7.91 -14.74 -3.35
N TYR A 28 -7.73 -16.01 -2.99
CA TYR A 28 -8.50 -16.61 -1.89
C TYR A 28 -8.19 -15.95 -0.54
N VAL A 29 -6.93 -15.54 -0.36
CA VAL A 29 -6.51 -14.65 0.71
C VAL A 29 -6.21 -13.28 0.08
N THR A 30 -6.80 -12.22 0.60
CA THR A 30 -6.57 -10.85 0.11
C THR A 30 -5.93 -9.99 1.18
N ASN A 31 -5.17 -8.97 0.75
CA ASN A 31 -4.87 -7.85 1.61
C ASN A 31 -6.17 -7.07 1.85
N GLY A 32 -6.55 -6.94 3.12
CA GLY A 32 -7.67 -6.11 3.54
C GLY A 32 -7.34 -4.61 3.49
N LEU A 33 -8.32 -3.78 3.80
CA LEU A 33 -8.25 -2.33 3.60
C LEU A 33 -7.51 -1.56 4.72
N LEU A 34 -6.70 -2.21 5.55
CA LEU A 34 -6.18 -1.62 6.79
C LEU A 34 -5.57 -0.22 6.61
N VAL A 35 -4.72 -0.01 5.60
CA VAL A 35 -4.11 1.30 5.33
C VAL A 35 -5.18 2.34 4.96
N THR A 36 -6.13 1.99 4.11
CA THR A 36 -7.27 2.85 3.77
C THR A 36 -8.11 3.17 5.01
N GLU A 37 -8.36 2.20 5.89
CA GLU A 37 -9.10 2.39 7.14
C GLU A 37 -8.38 3.37 8.07
N LEU A 38 -7.05 3.23 8.20
CA LEU A 38 -6.22 4.11 9.01
C LEU A 38 -6.16 5.54 8.44
N ILE A 39 -6.15 5.71 7.12
CA ILE A 39 -6.12 7.03 6.47
C ILE A 39 -7.50 7.71 6.53
N THR A 40 -8.57 6.96 6.26
CA THR A 40 -9.93 7.52 6.11
C THR A 40 -10.75 7.53 7.40
N GLY A 41 -10.34 6.73 8.40
CA GLY A 41 -11.14 6.46 9.59
C GLY A 41 -12.37 5.58 9.31
N GLN A 42 -12.52 4.99 8.12
CA GLN A 42 -13.66 4.13 7.78
C GLN A 42 -13.30 2.67 8.04
N MET A 43 -13.49 2.18 9.27
CA MET A 43 -13.19 0.78 9.61
C MET A 43 -14.23 -0.16 8.99
N GLN A 44 -13.81 -1.10 8.15
CA GLN A 44 -14.72 -2.04 7.53
C GLN A 44 -15.18 -3.08 8.55
N VAL A 45 -16.50 -3.24 8.71
CA VAL A 45 -17.13 -4.25 9.59
C VAL A 45 -17.97 -5.27 8.82
N GLY A 46 -18.13 -5.09 7.51
CA GLY A 46 -18.72 -6.03 6.57
C GLY A 46 -18.41 -5.63 5.13
N ASP A 47 -18.86 -6.41 4.14
CA ASP A 47 -18.45 -6.24 2.73
C ASP A 47 -18.57 -4.80 2.21
N ALA A 48 -19.69 -4.14 2.54
CA ALA A 48 -19.96 -2.74 2.22
C ALA A 48 -20.39 -1.92 3.45
N SER A 49 -20.02 -2.36 4.65
CA SER A 49 -20.40 -1.74 5.92
C SER A 49 -19.18 -1.20 6.65
N PHE A 50 -19.25 0.06 7.08
CA PHE A 50 -18.15 0.77 7.70
C PHE A 50 -18.58 1.47 8.99
N GLU A 51 -17.69 1.48 9.97
CA GLU A 51 -17.81 2.27 11.20
C GLU A 51 -16.87 3.49 11.12
N PRO A 52 -17.38 4.71 11.37
CA PRO A 52 -16.56 5.90 11.33
C PRO A 52 -15.74 6.07 12.61
N HIS A 53 -14.46 6.41 12.43
CA HIS A 53 -13.48 6.78 13.43
C HIS A 53 -12.69 8.00 12.95
N ASP A 54 -11.86 8.56 13.84
CA ASP A 54 -10.87 9.54 13.43
C ASP A 54 -9.74 8.85 12.63
N PRO A 55 -9.21 9.50 11.57
CA PRO A 55 -7.97 9.06 10.93
C PRO A 55 -6.84 8.84 11.93
N ALA A 56 -6.03 7.80 11.71
CA ALA A 56 -5.07 7.35 12.69
C ALA A 56 -3.85 8.30 12.79
N ALA A 57 -3.61 8.83 13.99
CA ALA A 57 -2.50 9.72 14.30
C ALA A 57 -1.17 8.98 14.61
N ILE A 58 -1.06 7.69 14.26
CA ILE A 58 0.16 6.89 14.40
C ILE A 58 1.06 7.08 13.17
N ASN A 59 2.37 6.99 13.36
CA ASN A 59 3.35 7.17 12.28
C ASN A 59 3.17 6.10 11.19
N ALA A 60 3.10 6.52 9.93
CA ALA A 60 2.97 5.59 8.81
C ALA A 60 4.28 4.80 8.57
N ALA A 61 5.41 5.45 8.82
CA ALA A 61 6.73 4.86 8.73
C ALA A 61 7.65 5.38 9.84
N GLY A 62 8.69 4.60 10.16
CA GLY A 62 9.67 4.93 11.19
C GLY A 62 9.26 4.50 12.60
N ASP A 63 9.89 5.15 13.59
CA ASP A 63 9.72 4.88 15.03
C ASP A 63 8.36 5.40 15.55
N PRO A 64 7.62 4.63 16.36
CA PRO A 64 6.40 5.09 17.03
C PRO A 64 6.54 6.41 17.81
N ASP A 65 7.71 6.69 18.38
CA ASP A 65 7.97 7.90 19.18
C ASP A 65 8.41 9.10 18.31
N GLY A 66 8.53 8.92 16.99
CA GLY A 66 8.87 9.97 16.04
C GLY A 66 7.79 11.07 15.96
N THR A 67 8.21 12.34 15.98
CA THR A 67 7.28 13.49 16.01
C THR A 67 7.22 14.28 14.71
N THR A 68 8.12 14.01 13.77
CA THR A 68 8.29 14.81 12.53
C THR A 68 7.73 14.13 11.29
N GLY A 69 7.61 12.80 11.30
CA GLY A 69 7.11 12.02 10.17
C GLY A 69 5.60 12.14 9.96
N PRO A 70 5.11 11.82 8.75
CA PRO A 70 3.69 11.74 8.47
C PRO A 70 3.02 10.58 9.23
N THR A 71 1.77 10.79 9.62
CA THR A 71 0.88 9.75 10.15
C THR A 71 -0.03 9.23 9.05
N TYR A 72 -0.83 8.20 9.32
CA TYR A 72 -1.89 7.84 8.37
C TYR A 72 -2.89 8.99 8.17
N ALA A 73 -3.22 9.73 9.23
CA ALA A 73 -4.09 10.92 9.15
C ALA A 73 -3.53 12.01 8.22
N THR A 74 -2.20 12.14 8.08
CA THR A 74 -1.56 13.08 7.15
C THR A 74 -2.04 12.87 5.71
N PHE A 75 -2.24 11.62 5.28
CA PHE A 75 -2.57 11.29 3.90
C PHE A 75 -4.05 11.45 3.55
N ALA A 76 -4.93 11.68 4.53
CA ALA A 76 -6.38 11.77 4.28
C ALA A 76 -6.73 12.91 3.30
N GLY A 77 -5.96 14.00 3.34
CA GLY A 77 -6.09 15.13 2.42
C GLY A 77 -5.37 14.97 1.08
N LEU A 78 -4.70 13.85 0.84
CA LEU A 78 -3.85 13.63 -0.34
C LEU A 78 -4.37 12.53 -1.27
N LEU A 79 -5.41 11.80 -0.89
CA LEU A 79 -5.98 10.68 -1.66
C LEU A 79 -6.40 11.08 -3.08
N ASP A 80 -6.91 12.30 -3.27
CA ASP A 80 -7.35 12.80 -4.58
C ASP A 80 -6.23 13.58 -5.33
N THR A 81 -4.99 13.55 -4.83
CA THR A 81 -3.87 14.24 -5.47
C THR A 81 -3.56 13.55 -6.80
N PRO A 82 -3.59 14.26 -7.94
CA PRO A 82 -3.26 13.66 -9.23
C PRO A 82 -1.85 13.06 -9.21
N PRO A 83 -1.65 11.90 -9.85
CA PRO A 83 -0.31 11.33 -9.98
C PRO A 83 0.55 12.25 -10.85
N LEU A 84 1.86 12.21 -10.63
CA LEU A 84 2.82 12.86 -11.53
C LEU A 84 2.73 12.25 -12.94
N ASP A 85 3.21 13.00 -13.93
CA ASP A 85 3.34 12.50 -15.31
C ASP A 85 4.28 11.28 -15.38
N ASP A 86 4.05 10.42 -16.38
CA ASP A 86 4.89 9.26 -16.64
C ASP A 86 6.37 9.64 -16.77
N GLY A 87 7.24 8.99 -15.99
CA GLY A 87 8.68 9.24 -16.02
C GLY A 87 9.13 10.55 -15.35
N ALA A 88 8.23 11.35 -14.79
CA ALA A 88 8.60 12.55 -14.04
C ALA A 88 9.47 12.17 -12.82
N VAL A 89 10.53 12.94 -12.56
CA VAL A 89 11.39 12.73 -11.39
C VAL A 89 10.63 13.12 -10.12
N ILE A 90 10.59 12.22 -9.16
CA ILE A 90 9.92 12.44 -7.87
C ILE A 90 10.87 13.23 -6.97
N VAL A 91 10.46 14.45 -6.63
CA VAL A 91 11.19 15.36 -5.74
C VAL A 91 10.30 15.88 -4.61
N GLN A 92 9.09 15.34 -4.49
CA GLN A 92 8.10 15.76 -3.52
C GLN A 92 8.40 15.17 -2.15
N GLN A 93 8.16 15.98 -1.13
CA GLN A 93 8.15 15.59 0.27
C GLN A 93 6.80 15.94 0.88
N VAL A 94 6.32 15.09 1.77
CA VAL A 94 5.10 15.33 2.53
C VAL A 94 5.49 15.53 3.99
N ASP A 95 5.17 16.69 4.54
CA ASP A 95 5.35 16.94 5.97
C ASP A 95 4.20 16.35 6.80
N ARG A 96 4.33 16.35 8.12
CA ARG A 96 3.31 15.81 9.03
C ARG A 96 1.94 16.49 8.90
N ALA A 97 1.90 17.74 8.45
CA ALA A 97 0.67 18.49 8.24
C ALA A 97 -0.01 18.18 6.89
N GLY A 98 0.62 17.34 6.06
CA GLY A 98 0.12 17.00 4.72
C GLY A 98 0.54 18.02 3.67
N THR A 99 1.46 18.93 3.99
CA THR A 99 1.97 19.88 3.01
C THR A 99 2.94 19.18 2.09
N VAL A 100 2.67 19.24 0.79
CA VAL A 100 3.58 18.77 -0.24
C VAL A 100 4.54 19.90 -0.61
N THR A 101 5.84 19.65 -0.45
CA THR A 101 6.92 20.56 -0.92
C THR A 101 7.80 19.83 -1.92
N SER A 102 8.59 20.58 -2.69
CA SER A 102 9.58 20.01 -3.60
C SER A 102 10.99 20.28 -3.08
N ASP A 103 11.82 19.23 -2.99
CA ASP A 103 13.24 19.30 -2.70
C ASP A 103 14.05 18.86 -3.92
N PRO A 104 14.61 19.81 -4.70
CA PRO A 104 15.38 19.50 -5.90
C PRO A 104 16.60 18.59 -5.66
N ASN A 105 17.12 18.51 -4.43
CA ASN A 105 18.25 17.64 -4.12
C ASN A 105 17.89 16.15 -4.27
N LEU A 106 16.60 15.81 -4.12
CA LEU A 106 16.12 14.44 -4.31
C LEU A 106 16.24 13.94 -5.76
N ALA A 107 16.37 14.85 -6.72
CA ALA A 107 16.59 14.47 -8.12
C ALA A 107 17.87 13.62 -8.30
N GLY A 108 18.85 13.76 -7.40
CA GLY A 108 20.07 12.95 -7.40
C GLY A 108 19.81 11.45 -7.22
N TYR A 109 18.67 11.04 -6.65
CA TYR A 109 18.29 9.64 -6.50
C TYR A 109 17.68 9.02 -7.76
N SER A 110 17.34 9.83 -8.77
CA SER A 110 16.79 9.37 -10.06
C SER A 110 15.53 8.49 -9.94
N VAL A 111 14.73 8.68 -8.88
CA VAL A 111 13.44 8.01 -8.70
C VAL A 111 12.39 8.71 -9.57
N THR A 112 11.63 7.96 -10.34
CA THR A 112 10.61 8.50 -11.25
C THR A 112 9.23 7.94 -10.98
N ALA A 113 8.19 8.62 -11.44
CA ALA A 113 6.83 8.11 -11.43
C ALA A 113 6.70 6.97 -12.46
N GLY A 114 6.56 5.73 -11.96
CA GLY A 114 6.52 4.52 -12.76
C GLY A 114 5.08 4.08 -13.08
N PHE A 115 4.79 2.80 -12.87
CA PHE A 115 3.53 2.18 -13.29
C PHE A 115 2.29 2.89 -12.75
N HIS A 116 1.33 3.15 -13.64
CA HIS A 116 0.08 3.83 -13.34
C HIS A 116 -1.01 2.83 -12.97
N VAL A 117 -1.49 2.91 -11.74
CA VAL A 117 -2.60 2.11 -11.24
C VAL A 117 -3.88 2.94 -11.32
N GLN A 118 -4.81 2.45 -12.14
CA GLN A 118 -6.15 3.02 -12.28
C GLN A 118 -7.18 1.96 -11.94
N GLN A 119 -7.93 2.19 -10.87
CA GLN A 119 -9.08 1.39 -10.44
C GLN A 119 -10.20 2.36 -10.01
N PRO A 120 -11.46 1.93 -9.89
CA PRO A 120 -12.51 2.79 -9.35
C PRO A 120 -12.10 3.36 -7.98
N GLY A 121 -11.91 4.67 -7.91
CA GLY A 121 -11.48 5.37 -6.70
C GLY A 121 -9.96 5.35 -6.40
N LEU A 122 -9.12 4.85 -7.32
CA LEU A 122 -7.67 4.89 -7.19
C LEU A 122 -7.03 5.38 -8.50
N ASP A 123 -6.20 6.42 -8.40
CA ASP A 123 -5.47 7.00 -9.52
C ASP A 123 -4.06 7.40 -9.07
N HIS A 124 -3.17 6.42 -8.94
CA HIS A 124 -1.84 6.61 -8.37
C HIS A 124 -0.75 5.95 -9.20
N ARG A 125 0.48 6.48 -9.11
CA ARG A 125 1.66 5.85 -9.71
C ARG A 125 2.57 5.25 -8.65
N VAL A 126 3.07 4.06 -8.94
CA VAL A 126 4.11 3.41 -8.14
C VAL A 126 5.46 4.02 -8.55
N ALA A 127 6.27 4.45 -7.58
CA ALA A 127 7.62 4.94 -7.86
C ALA A 127 8.46 3.85 -8.53
N SER A 128 9.33 4.25 -9.49
CA SER A 128 10.08 3.33 -10.36
C SER A 128 10.82 2.25 -9.59
N VAL A 129 11.52 2.62 -8.53
CA VAL A 129 12.29 1.69 -7.69
C VAL A 129 11.42 0.62 -7.03
N PHE A 130 10.19 0.94 -6.61
CA PHE A 130 9.27 -0.04 -6.06
C PHE A 130 8.69 -0.92 -7.16
N TRP A 131 8.33 -0.33 -8.31
CA TRP A 131 7.82 -1.10 -9.44
C TRP A 131 8.85 -2.11 -9.97
N GLU A 132 10.11 -1.70 -10.08
CA GLU A 132 11.23 -2.56 -10.44
C GLU A 132 11.40 -3.70 -9.42
N PHE A 133 11.41 -3.39 -8.12
CA PHE A 133 11.52 -4.39 -7.07
C PHE A 133 10.37 -5.40 -7.11
N MET A 134 9.13 -4.93 -7.25
CA MET A 134 7.93 -5.78 -7.32
C MET A 134 7.93 -6.70 -8.55
N ASN A 135 8.69 -6.39 -9.59
CA ASN A 135 8.81 -7.21 -10.81
C ASN A 135 10.16 -7.96 -10.91
N SER A 136 11.01 -7.84 -9.89
CA SER A 136 12.35 -8.43 -9.87
C SER A 136 12.35 -9.92 -9.54
N ASP A 137 13.47 -10.56 -9.89
CA ASP A 137 13.77 -11.95 -9.55
C ASP A 137 14.81 -11.96 -8.43
N GLY A 138 14.78 -12.99 -7.60
CA GLY A 138 15.75 -13.18 -6.53
C GLY A 138 15.71 -14.57 -5.96
N LEU A 139 16.56 -14.80 -4.95
CA LEU A 139 16.61 -16.09 -4.27
C LEU A 139 15.37 -16.26 -3.39
N ILE A 140 14.53 -17.24 -3.73
CA ILE A 140 13.35 -17.63 -2.96
C ILE A 140 13.53 -19.04 -2.40
N TYR A 141 12.78 -19.36 -1.35
CA TYR A 141 12.69 -20.72 -0.81
C TYR A 141 11.36 -21.35 -1.23
N ARG A 142 11.42 -22.42 -2.02
CA ARG A 142 10.24 -23.14 -2.54
C ARG A 142 10.51 -24.64 -2.46
N ASP A 143 9.55 -25.40 -1.92
CA ASP A 143 9.58 -26.87 -1.87
C ASP A 143 10.86 -27.49 -1.29
N GLY A 144 11.47 -26.83 -0.30
CA GLY A 144 12.67 -27.35 0.37
C GLY A 144 13.99 -26.82 -0.18
N GLU A 145 13.98 -26.09 -1.30
CA GLU A 145 15.18 -25.65 -2.02
C GLU A 145 15.22 -24.13 -2.21
N TYR A 146 16.44 -23.61 -2.38
CA TYR A 146 16.64 -22.22 -2.77
C TYR A 146 16.77 -22.13 -4.29
N VAL A 147 15.88 -21.37 -4.92
CA VAL A 147 15.86 -21.16 -6.38
C VAL A 147 15.81 -19.67 -6.71
N VAL A 148 16.37 -19.27 -7.84
CA VAL A 148 16.18 -17.90 -8.36
C VAL A 148 14.92 -17.89 -9.21
N ASP A 149 13.94 -17.09 -8.79
CA ASP A 149 12.65 -16.94 -9.48
C ASP A 149 12.08 -15.54 -9.15
N LYS A 150 10.90 -15.23 -9.69
CA LYS A 150 10.14 -14.01 -9.36
C LYS A 150 9.98 -13.88 -7.85
N LEU A 151 10.31 -12.70 -7.31
CA LEU A 151 10.05 -12.39 -5.90
C LEU A 151 8.55 -12.32 -5.60
N PHE A 152 7.76 -11.92 -6.60
CA PHE A 152 6.31 -11.83 -6.52
C PHE A 152 5.68 -12.43 -7.78
N GLU A 153 4.80 -13.42 -7.62
CA GLU A 153 4.03 -13.98 -8.74
C GLU A 153 3.07 -12.94 -9.35
N ASN A 154 2.57 -12.03 -8.51
CA ASN A 154 1.83 -10.85 -8.90
C ASN A 154 2.28 -9.66 -8.03
N PRO A 155 2.67 -8.52 -8.63
CA PRO A 155 3.14 -7.35 -7.89
C PRO A 155 2.19 -6.93 -6.75
N PHE A 156 0.88 -6.84 -7.03
CA PHE A 156 -0.11 -6.30 -6.10
C PHE A 156 -0.71 -7.36 -5.18
N TYR A 157 -0.49 -8.65 -5.44
CA TYR A 157 -0.97 -9.70 -4.54
C TYR A 157 -0.35 -9.56 -3.15
N ALA A 158 0.97 -9.36 -3.10
CA ALA A 158 1.68 -9.22 -1.84
C ALA A 158 1.59 -7.79 -1.26
N THR A 159 1.63 -6.75 -2.11
CA THR A 159 1.77 -5.37 -1.64
C THR A 159 0.44 -4.62 -1.52
N GLY A 160 -0.63 -5.11 -2.14
CA GLY A 160 -1.84 -4.30 -2.39
C GLY A 160 -1.62 -3.22 -3.45
N TYR A 161 -2.69 -2.55 -3.85
CA TYR A 161 -2.62 -1.37 -4.72
C TYR A 161 -2.05 -0.15 -3.96
N PRO A 162 -1.41 0.80 -4.66
CA PRO A 162 -1.02 2.07 -4.07
C PRO A 162 -2.25 2.90 -3.68
N ILE A 163 -2.05 3.76 -2.67
CA ILE A 163 -2.98 4.75 -2.13
C ILE A 163 -2.21 6.04 -1.81
#